data_AF-Q9UIL6-F1
#
_entry.id   AF-Q9UIL6-F1
#
_cell.length_a   1.000
_cell.length_b   1.000
_cell.length_c   1.000
_cell.angle_alpha   90.00
_cell.angle_beta   90.00
_cell.angle_gamma   90.00
#
_symmetry.space_group_name_H-M   'P 1'
#
loop_
_entity.id
_entity.type
_entity.pdbx_description
1 polymer ?
#
loop_
_entity_poly.entity_id
_entity_poly.type
_entity_poly.pdbx_seq_one_letter_code
_entity_poly.pdbx_strand_id
1 'polypeptide(L)'
;TVLLYGNGPGYVLKDGARPDVTESESESPEYRQQSAVPLDGETHAGEDVAVFARGPQAHLVHGVQEQTFIAHVMAFAACLEPYTACDLAPSAGTTDAAHPGPSVVPALLPLLAGTLLLLGTATAP
;
A
#
# COMPACT_ATOMS: atom_id res chain seq x y z
N THR A 1 21.65 15.32 27.17
CA THR A 1 21.05 14.96 25.85
C THR A 1 21.99 15.22 24.67
N VAL A 2 21.88 14.39 23.62
CA VAL A 2 22.58 14.55 22.32
C VAL A 2 21.67 15.07 21.20
N LEU A 3 20.37 15.21 21.47
CA LEU A 3 19.36 15.61 20.50
C LEU A 3 19.17 17.13 20.48
N LEU A 4 18.99 17.69 19.29
CA LEU A 4 18.73 19.11 19.03
C LEU A 4 17.74 19.24 17.87
N TYR A 5 17.12 20.42 17.75
CA TYR A 5 16.28 20.77 16.61
C TYR A 5 16.87 21.95 15.83
N GLY A 6 16.57 22.03 14.53
CA GLY A 6 16.97 23.19 13.72
C GLY A 6 16.25 24.47 14.17
N ASN A 7 14.96 24.38 14.46
CA ASN A 7 14.10 25.47 14.92
C ASN A 7 13.05 24.94 15.91
N GLY A 8 12.17 25.83 16.37
CA GLY A 8 11.05 25.45 17.24
C GLY A 8 11.14 26.09 18.63
N PRO A 9 10.26 25.67 19.54
CA PRO A 9 10.03 26.39 20.79
C PRO A 9 11.04 26.06 21.89
N GLY A 10 12.05 25.24 21.59
CA GLY A 10 13.16 24.96 22.50
C GLY A 10 14.27 26.01 22.48
N TYR A 11 14.19 27.01 21.58
CA TYR A 11 15.07 28.16 21.63
C TYR A 11 14.85 28.92 22.93
N VAL A 12 15.92 29.13 23.71
CA VAL A 12 15.83 29.90 24.94
C VAL A 12 17.13 30.65 25.20
N LEU A 13 17.00 31.88 25.68
CA LEU A 13 18.10 32.66 26.25
C LEU A 13 17.74 32.97 27.71
N LYS A 14 18.59 32.54 28.64
CA LYS A 14 18.51 32.91 30.05
C LYS A 14 19.61 33.95 30.30
N ASP A 15 19.21 35.14 30.74
CA ASP A 15 20.13 36.27 30.95
C ASP A 15 20.97 36.63 29.69
N GLY A 16 20.36 36.47 28.51
CA GLY A 16 21.01 36.75 27.22
C GLY A 16 21.97 35.67 26.72
N ALA A 17 22.11 34.56 27.45
CA ALA A 17 22.98 33.43 27.07
C ALA A 17 22.20 32.12 26.88
N ARG A 18 22.74 31.22 26.08
CA ARG A 18 22.26 29.84 25.97
C ARG A 18 22.42 29.15 27.33
N PRO A 19 21.36 28.63 27.97
CA PRO A 19 21.51 27.98 29.26
C PRO A 19 22.22 26.63 29.12
N ASP A 20 22.98 26.27 30.16
CA ASP A 20 23.40 24.90 30.35
C ASP A 20 22.23 24.03 30.81
N VAL A 21 22.36 22.75 30.49
CA VAL A 21 21.33 21.73 30.71
C VAL A 21 21.99 20.56 31.39
N THR A 22 21.41 20.12 32.50
CA THR A 22 21.84 18.94 33.25
C THR A 22 21.24 17.67 32.64
N GLU A 23 21.81 16.50 32.94
CA GLU A 23 21.24 15.24 32.46
C GLU A 23 19.82 15.03 32.98
N SER A 24 19.57 15.29 34.27
CA SER A 24 18.24 15.17 34.87
C SER A 24 17.19 16.08 34.23
N GLU A 25 17.56 17.29 33.83
CA GLU A 25 16.66 18.16 33.07
C GLU A 25 16.39 17.59 31.69
N SER A 26 17.42 17.07 31.01
CA SER A 26 17.29 16.56 29.64
C SER A 26 16.57 15.22 29.52
N GLU A 27 16.44 14.48 30.63
CA GLU A 27 15.68 13.24 30.76
C GLU A 27 14.19 13.46 31.06
N SER A 28 13.78 14.68 31.41
CA SER A 28 12.36 15.00 31.63
C SER A 28 11.56 14.79 30.33
N PRO A 29 10.40 14.13 30.38
CA PRO A 29 9.50 14.00 29.23
C PRO A 29 9.01 15.34 28.68
N GLU A 30 9.00 16.39 29.50
CA GLU A 30 8.58 17.74 29.17
C GLU A 30 9.72 18.61 28.63
N TYR A 31 10.96 18.11 28.64
CA TYR A 31 12.12 18.87 28.20
C TYR A 31 12.07 19.14 26.70
N ARG A 32 12.19 20.42 26.35
CA ARG A 32 12.29 20.89 24.95
C ARG A 32 13.76 21.04 24.58
N GLN A 33 14.25 20.21 23.67
CA GLN A 33 15.62 20.28 23.20
C GLN A 33 15.89 21.63 22.54
N GLN A 34 17.10 22.16 22.74
CA GLN A 34 17.48 23.47 22.23
C GLN A 34 17.39 23.51 20.69
N SER A 35 17.02 24.68 20.17
CA SER A 35 16.96 24.94 18.73
C SER A 35 17.69 26.24 18.35
N ALA A 36 18.03 26.40 17.08
CA ALA A 36 18.78 27.58 16.61
C ALA A 36 17.87 28.78 16.31
N VAL A 37 16.63 28.54 15.87
CA VAL A 37 15.65 29.59 15.51
C VAL A 37 14.38 29.45 16.35
N PRO A 38 13.93 30.52 17.05
CA PRO A 38 12.71 30.48 17.85
C PRO A 38 11.46 30.45 16.97
N LEU A 39 10.60 29.46 17.18
CA LEU A 39 9.26 29.36 16.60
C LEU A 39 8.30 28.75 17.63
N ASP A 40 6.99 28.97 17.47
CA ASP A 40 5.98 28.39 18.37
C ASP A 40 5.86 26.87 18.23
N GLY A 41 6.17 26.35 17.04
CA GLY A 41 6.25 24.93 16.72
C GLY A 41 7.49 24.65 15.87
N GLU A 42 8.04 23.46 16.01
CA GLU A 42 9.08 22.97 15.10
C GLU A 42 8.49 22.74 13.70
N THR A 43 9.30 22.96 12.67
CA THR A 43 8.90 22.73 11.28
C THR A 43 9.38 21.39 10.77
N HIS A 44 8.58 20.73 9.93
CA HIS A 44 9.01 19.51 9.25
C HIS A 44 10.31 19.71 8.45
N ALA A 45 11.12 18.65 8.43
CA ALA A 45 12.25 18.53 7.54
C ALA A 45 11.82 17.92 6.18
N GLY A 46 12.56 18.25 5.12
CA GLY A 46 12.22 17.92 3.73
C GLY A 46 13.18 16.93 3.09
N GLU A 47 13.91 16.15 3.89
CA GLU A 47 14.80 15.09 3.42
C GLU A 47 14.03 13.85 2.95
N ASP A 48 14.70 13.02 2.16
CA ASP A 48 14.16 11.73 1.72
C ASP A 48 13.88 10.81 2.93
N VAL A 49 12.72 10.15 2.94
CA VAL A 49 12.30 9.22 3.99
C VAL A 49 12.42 7.75 3.54
N ALA A 50 12.68 6.86 4.49
CA ALA A 50 12.79 5.43 4.21
C ALA A 50 11.42 4.79 3.91
N VAL A 51 11.41 3.85 2.96
CA VAL A 51 10.26 2.97 2.68
C VAL A 51 10.68 1.52 2.91
N PHE A 52 9.95 0.81 3.77
CA PHE A 52 10.16 -0.61 4.05
C PHE A 52 9.01 -1.43 3.47
N ALA A 53 9.31 -2.49 2.71
CA ALA A 53 8.30 -3.31 2.06
C ALA A 53 8.54 -4.81 2.27
N ARG A 54 7.45 -5.57 2.38
CA ARG A 54 7.43 -7.05 2.44
C ARG A 54 6.12 -7.55 1.83
N GLY A 55 6.19 -8.65 1.08
CA GLY A 55 5.02 -9.29 0.45
C GLY A 55 5.13 -9.37 -1.07
N PRO A 56 4.04 -9.70 -1.78
CA PRO A 56 3.99 -9.69 -3.24
C PRO A 56 4.49 -8.35 -3.79
N GLN A 57 5.37 -8.42 -4.79
CA GLN A 57 5.98 -7.26 -5.46
C GLN A 57 6.81 -6.31 -4.57
N ALA A 58 7.10 -6.65 -3.31
CA ALA A 58 7.92 -5.80 -2.43
C ALA A 58 9.34 -5.54 -2.95
N HIS A 59 9.87 -6.44 -3.79
CA HIS A 59 11.17 -6.28 -4.45
C HIS A 59 11.23 -5.09 -5.42
N LEU A 60 10.09 -4.53 -5.81
CA LEU A 60 10.00 -3.30 -6.62
C LEU A 60 10.30 -2.04 -5.80
N VAL A 61 10.26 -2.12 -4.46
CA VAL A 61 10.64 -1.01 -3.59
C VAL A 61 12.15 -1.03 -3.40
N HIS A 62 12.86 -0.24 -4.22
CA HIS A 62 14.32 -0.14 -4.20
C HIS A 62 14.80 1.24 -4.68
N GLY A 63 16.05 1.58 -4.34
CA GLY A 63 16.69 2.82 -4.78
C GLY A 63 16.10 4.09 -4.16
N VAL A 64 16.26 5.21 -4.86
CA VAL A 64 15.62 6.50 -4.55
C VAL A 64 14.45 6.67 -5.51
N GLN A 65 13.26 6.95 -4.99
CA GLN A 65 12.02 7.03 -5.75
C GLN A 65 11.19 8.22 -5.27
N GLU A 66 10.34 8.74 -6.15
CA GLU A 66 9.32 9.73 -5.79
C GLU A 66 8.30 9.15 -4.80
N GLN A 67 7.79 9.95 -3.84
CA GLN A 67 6.82 9.46 -2.84
C GLN A 67 5.54 8.89 -3.48
N THR A 68 5.15 9.37 -4.65
CA THR A 68 4.01 8.85 -5.43
C THR A 68 4.19 7.40 -5.87
N PHE A 69 5.42 6.89 -5.94
CA PHE A 69 5.72 5.49 -6.24
C PHE A 69 5.07 4.53 -5.24
N ILE A 70 4.92 4.93 -3.96
CA ILE A 70 4.28 4.11 -2.93
C ILE A 70 2.86 3.74 -3.34
N ALA A 71 2.07 4.71 -3.81
CA ALA A 71 0.70 4.45 -4.26
C ALA A 71 0.69 3.56 -5.52
N HIS A 72 1.60 3.80 -6.47
CA HIS A 72 1.67 3.01 -7.69
C HIS A 72 2.09 1.57 -7.46
N VAL A 73 3.09 1.31 -6.62
CA VAL A 73 3.55 -0.06 -6.34
C VAL A 73 2.49 -0.85 -5.57
N MET A 74 1.73 -0.20 -4.67
CA MET A 74 0.59 -0.82 -4.00
C MET A 74 -0.52 -1.18 -5.00
N ALA A 75 -0.89 -0.25 -5.88
CA ALA A 75 -1.91 -0.49 -6.91
C ALA A 75 -1.48 -1.60 -7.88
N PHE A 76 -0.23 -1.59 -8.34
CA PHE A 76 0.33 -2.63 -9.22
C PHE A 76 0.32 -4.00 -8.54
N ALA A 77 0.80 -4.10 -7.29
CA ALA A 77 0.87 -5.36 -6.56
C ALA A 77 -0.51 -6.02 -6.35
N ALA A 78 -1.57 -5.21 -6.31
CA ALA A 78 -2.95 -5.64 -6.14
C ALA A 78 -3.75 -5.68 -7.47
N CYS A 79 -3.11 -5.40 -8.62
CA CYS A 79 -3.75 -5.29 -9.92
C CYS A 79 -4.96 -4.34 -9.95
N LEU A 80 -4.88 -3.24 -9.19
CA LEU A 80 -5.87 -2.17 -9.17
C LEU A 80 -5.59 -1.17 -10.29
N GLU A 81 -6.60 -0.38 -10.67
CA GLU A 81 -6.42 0.70 -11.65
C GLU A 81 -5.26 1.64 -11.25
N PRO A 82 -4.44 2.10 -12.21
CA PRO A 82 -4.50 1.85 -13.66
C PRO A 82 -3.79 0.55 -14.12
N TYR A 83 -3.42 -0.33 -13.20
CA TYR A 83 -2.60 -1.52 -13.42
C TYR A 83 -3.41 -2.82 -13.42
N THR A 84 -4.64 -2.83 -13.94
CA THR A 84 -5.46 -4.05 -14.02
C THR A 84 -4.83 -5.10 -14.95
N ALA A 85 -4.08 -4.66 -15.96
CA ALA A 85 -3.20 -5.50 -16.78
C ALA A 85 -1.80 -5.65 -16.13
N CYS A 86 -1.76 -6.15 -14.89
CA CYS A 86 -0.53 -6.28 -14.09
C CYS A 86 0.37 -7.47 -14.50
N ASP A 87 -0.14 -8.40 -15.31
CA ASP A 87 0.54 -9.65 -15.69
C ASP A 87 1.09 -10.47 -14.50
N LEU A 88 0.44 -10.36 -13.34
CA LEU A 88 0.77 -11.12 -12.13
C LEU A 88 -0.11 -12.37 -12.02
N ALA A 89 0.47 -13.45 -11.49
CA ALA A 89 -0.30 -14.63 -11.11
C ALA A 89 -1.21 -14.32 -9.91
N PRO A 90 -2.34 -15.05 -9.73
CA PRO A 90 -3.19 -14.90 -8.57
C PRO A 90 -2.45 -15.09 -7.24
N SER A 91 -2.97 -14.46 -6.18
CA SER A 91 -2.41 -14.56 -4.83
C SER A 91 -2.31 -16.01 -4.36
N ALA A 92 -1.17 -16.41 -3.82
CA ALA A 92 -0.85 -17.79 -3.41
C ALA A 92 -1.69 -18.33 -2.22
N GLY A 93 -2.73 -17.61 -1.77
CA GLY A 93 -3.63 -18.00 -0.68
C GLY A 93 -5.11 -18.06 -1.04
N THR A 94 -5.50 -17.71 -2.27
CA THR A 94 -6.89 -17.86 -2.73
C THR A 94 -7.02 -19.22 -3.41
N THR A 95 -7.46 -20.25 -2.67
CA THR A 95 -8.14 -21.38 -3.31
C THR A 95 -9.36 -20.81 -4.03
N ASP A 96 -9.42 -20.92 -5.35
CA ASP A 96 -10.58 -20.56 -6.17
C ASP A 96 -11.84 -21.30 -5.68
N ALA A 97 -12.57 -20.69 -4.75
CA ALA A 97 -13.90 -21.12 -4.34
C ALA A 97 -14.97 -20.07 -4.67
N ALA A 98 -14.59 -18.94 -5.28
CA ALA A 98 -15.51 -17.84 -5.51
C ALA A 98 -15.30 -17.18 -6.87
N HIS A 99 -15.40 -17.93 -7.96
CA HIS A 99 -15.98 -17.47 -9.24
C HIS A 99 -16.38 -18.71 -10.06
N PRO A 100 -17.67 -19.06 -10.18
CA PRO A 100 -18.10 -19.93 -11.26
C PRO A 100 -17.92 -19.12 -12.55
N GLY A 101 -16.88 -19.42 -13.32
CA GLY A 101 -16.80 -18.96 -14.70
C GLY A 101 -18.09 -19.33 -15.46
N PRO A 102 -18.44 -18.63 -16.54
CA PRO A 102 -19.64 -18.95 -17.30
C PRO A 102 -19.57 -20.42 -17.72
N SER A 103 -20.51 -21.21 -17.19
CA SER A 103 -20.70 -22.60 -17.53
C SER A 103 -20.86 -22.69 -19.05
N VAL A 104 -19.83 -23.17 -19.72
CA VAL A 104 -19.94 -23.59 -21.13
C VAL A 104 -20.75 -24.87 -21.10
N VAL A 105 -22.07 -24.72 -21.04
CA VAL A 105 -22.99 -25.84 -21.27
C VAL A 105 -22.71 -26.32 -22.68
N PRO A 106 -22.25 -27.56 -22.90
CA PRO A 106 -22.04 -28.05 -24.25
C PRO A 106 -23.43 -28.12 -24.91
N ALA A 107 -23.64 -27.29 -25.93
CA ALA A 107 -24.88 -27.18 -26.70
C ALA A 107 -25.15 -28.41 -27.60
N LEU A 108 -24.84 -29.62 -27.12
CA LEU A 108 -24.97 -30.87 -27.86
C LEU A 108 -26.17 -31.72 -27.40
N LEU A 109 -26.81 -31.40 -26.27
CA LEU A 109 -27.98 -32.15 -25.80
C LEU A 109 -29.36 -31.80 -26.43
N PRO A 110 -29.64 -30.64 -27.06
CA PRO A 110 -30.96 -30.44 -27.66
C PRO A 110 -31.08 -31.08 -29.05
N LEU A 111 -29.98 -31.45 -29.71
CA LEU A 111 -30.03 -32.05 -31.06
C LEU A 111 -30.54 -33.50 -31.05
N LEU A 112 -30.23 -34.28 -30.01
CA LEU A 112 -30.64 -35.69 -29.92
C LEU A 112 -32.13 -35.87 -29.62
N ALA A 113 -32.76 -34.92 -28.91
CA ALA A 113 -34.20 -34.95 -28.66
C ALA A 113 -35.04 -34.60 -29.91
N GLY A 114 -34.51 -33.74 -30.79
CA GLY A 114 -35.16 -33.38 -32.05
C GLY A 114 -35.21 -34.52 -33.07
N THR A 115 -34.14 -35.32 -33.16
CA THR A 115 -34.09 -36.46 -34.09
C THR A 115 -34.98 -37.63 -33.68
N LEU A 116 -35.25 -37.81 -32.38
CA LEU A 116 -36.13 -38.90 -31.91
C LEU A 116 -37.62 -38.57 -32.11
N LEU A 117 -38.00 -37.29 -32.16
CA LEU A 117 -39.39 -36.88 -32.46
C LEU A 117 -39.73 -36.97 -33.95
N LEU A 118 -38.73 -36.84 -34.84
CA LEU A 118 -38.92 -36.92 -36.31
C LEU A 118 -38.97 -38.36 -36.85
N LEU A 119 -38.48 -39.36 -36.10
CA LEU A 119 -38.61 -40.77 -36.48
C LEU A 119 -39.91 -41.44 -35.97
N GLY A 120 -40.67 -40.78 -35.09
CA GLY A 120 -41.86 -41.36 -34.45
C GLY A 120 -43.19 -41.18 -35.20
N THR A 121 -43.24 -40.44 -36.32
CA THR A 121 -44.49 -40.13 -37.02
C THR A 121 -44.67 -40.86 -38.36
N ALA A 122 -43.77 -41.75 -38.73
CA ALA A 122 -43.79 -42.42 -40.04
C ALA A 122 -44.05 -43.93 -39.95
N THR A 123 -45.22 -44.35 -39.44
CA THR A 123 -45.87 -45.61 -39.85
C THR A 123 -47.35 -45.63 -39.47
N ALA A 124 -48.23 -45.40 -40.44
CA ALA A 124 -49.61 -45.91 -40.45
C ALA A 124 -50.02 -46.14 -41.92
N PRO A 125 -50.46 -47.36 -42.26
CA PRO A 125 -51.78 -47.50 -42.87
C PRO A 125 -52.76 -48.27 -41.98
#